data_AF-A0A1L3ZTI0-F1
#
_entry.id   AF-A0A1L3ZTI0-F1
#
_cell.length_a   1.000
_cell.length_b   1.000
_cell.length_c   1.000
_cell.angle_alpha   90.00
_cell.angle_beta   90.00
_cell.angle_gamma   90.00
#
_symmetry.space_group_name_H-M   'P 1'
#
loop_
_entity.id
_entity.type
_entity.pdbx_description
1 polymer ?
#
loop_
_entity_poly.entity_id
_entity_poly.type
_entity_poly.pdbx_seq_one_letter_code
_entity_poly.pdbx_strand_id
1 'polypeptide(L)'
;MRSVPYEKPAPVGTGAGLTEANHRAPSSPEDRRPAISELPFALHYAAERAVEFAEIVFDMDREFEDELDWAGRAQARCYAPYAALYRCLPPSLPEPVRREAERMLAHG
;
A
#
# COMPACT_ATOMS: atom_id res chain seq x y z
N MET A 1 28.32 -51.46 -6.96
CA MET A 1 27.73 -50.17 -6.54
C MET A 1 26.25 -50.18 -6.88
N ARG A 2 25.38 -50.26 -5.87
CA ARG A 2 23.92 -50.12 -6.00
C ARG A 2 23.48 -49.15 -4.90
N SER A 3 22.88 -48.04 -5.31
CA SER A 3 22.25 -47.05 -4.44
C SER A 3 20.95 -47.61 -3.88
N VAL A 4 20.78 -47.51 -2.56
CA VAL A 4 19.49 -47.73 -1.90
C VAL A 4 18.88 -46.35 -1.65
N PRO A 5 17.66 -46.06 -2.12
CA PRO A 5 17.01 -44.78 -1.82
C PRO A 5 16.62 -44.72 -0.34
N TYR A 6 16.98 -43.61 0.32
CA TYR A 6 16.63 -43.34 1.70
C TYR A 6 15.14 -42.97 1.79
N GLU A 7 14.35 -43.90 2.30
CA GLU A 7 12.93 -43.70 2.62
C GLU A 7 12.83 -43.02 3.99
N LYS A 8 12.31 -41.79 4.04
CA LYS A 8 12.15 -41.04 5.28
C LYS A 8 10.82 -41.43 5.93
N PRO A 9 10.79 -41.93 7.18
CA PRO A 9 9.53 -42.26 7.83
C PRO A 9 8.76 -40.99 8.19
N ALA A 10 7.45 -41.01 8.00
CA ALA A 10 6.55 -39.95 8.46
C ALA A 10 6.53 -39.90 10.00
N PRO A 11 6.53 -38.71 10.63
CA PRO A 11 6.44 -38.62 12.08
C PRO A 11 5.05 -39.04 12.56
N VAL A 12 5.01 -40.04 13.44
CA VAL A 12 3.85 -40.43 14.25
C VAL A 12 4.14 -40.06 15.71
N GLY A 13 3.17 -39.41 16.37
CA GLY A 13 3.09 -39.31 17.83
C GLY A 13 3.03 -37.87 18.35
N THR A 14 1.82 -37.33 18.58
CA THR A 14 1.14 -37.25 19.91
C THR A 14 1.69 -36.18 20.85
N GLY A 15 1.02 -35.03 20.87
CA GLY A 15 0.98 -34.12 22.01
C GLY A 15 -0.46 -33.91 22.44
N ALA A 16 -0.93 -34.68 23.41
CA ALA A 16 -2.12 -34.34 24.18
C ALA A 16 -1.73 -33.20 25.12
N GLY A 17 -2.35 -32.02 24.94
CA GLY A 17 -2.16 -30.85 25.78
C GLY A 17 -3.45 -30.06 25.81
N LEU A 18 -4.14 -30.19 26.95
CA LEU A 18 -5.29 -29.44 27.43
C LEU A 18 -5.88 -28.36 26.50
N THR A 19 -7.16 -28.54 26.17
CA THR A 19 -8.09 -27.43 25.94
C THR A 19 -8.14 -26.55 27.19
N GLU A 20 -7.19 -25.62 27.32
CA GLU A 20 -7.32 -24.51 28.23
C GLU A 20 -8.44 -23.60 27.72
N ALA A 21 -9.32 -23.27 28.66
CA ALA A 21 -10.54 -22.52 28.47
C ALA A 21 -10.35 -21.30 27.55
N ASN A 22 -11.33 -21.09 26.67
CA ASN A 22 -11.64 -19.80 26.08
C ASN A 22 -11.98 -18.80 27.21
N HIS A 23 -11.00 -18.38 27.99
CA HIS A 23 -11.05 -17.13 28.69
C HIS A 23 -10.89 -16.07 27.61
N ARG A 24 -12.04 -15.62 27.08
CA ARG A 24 -12.16 -14.35 26.38
C ARG A 24 -11.55 -13.33 27.33
N ALA A 25 -10.29 -12.97 27.09
CA ALA A 25 -9.66 -11.88 27.80
C ALA A 25 -10.64 -10.70 27.72
N PRO A 26 -10.89 -9.98 28.82
CA PRO A 26 -11.63 -8.72 28.71
C PRO A 26 -10.95 -7.95 27.59
N SER A 27 -11.74 -7.56 26.58
CA SER A 27 -11.27 -6.72 25.48
C SER A 27 -10.42 -5.63 26.11
N SER A 28 -9.12 -5.64 25.80
CA SER A 28 -8.21 -4.56 26.18
C SER A 28 -8.95 -3.26 25.90
N PRO A 29 -8.88 -2.24 26.78
CA PRO A 29 -9.36 -0.91 26.39
C PRO A 29 -8.74 -0.65 25.02
N GLU A 30 -9.60 -0.35 24.05
CA GLU A 30 -9.19 -0.17 22.66
C GLU A 30 -7.90 0.62 22.66
N ASP A 31 -6.81 0.02 22.18
CA ASP A 31 -5.61 0.74 21.82
C ASP A 31 -6.04 1.75 20.75
N ARG A 32 -6.47 2.92 21.20
CA ARG A 32 -6.82 4.05 20.33
C ARG A 32 -5.51 4.45 19.66
N ARG A 33 -5.23 3.79 18.55
CA ARG A 33 -4.15 4.20 17.66
C ARG A 33 -4.45 5.64 17.26
N PRO A 34 -3.47 6.54 17.38
CA PRO A 34 -3.65 7.93 16.98
C PRO A 34 -4.12 7.99 15.52
N ALA A 35 -5.01 8.93 15.21
CA ALA A 35 -5.43 9.15 13.84
C ALA A 35 -4.22 9.60 13.01
N ILE A 36 -4.18 9.26 11.71
CA ILE A 36 -3.05 9.67 10.85
C ILE A 36 -2.85 11.19 10.79
N SER A 37 -3.94 11.95 10.95
CA SER A 37 -3.90 13.41 11.05
C SER A 37 -3.13 13.94 12.26
N GLU A 38 -2.97 13.12 13.31
CA GLU A 38 -2.20 13.44 14.52
C GLU A 38 -0.71 13.09 14.37
N LEU A 39 -0.32 12.47 13.25
CA LEU A 39 1.03 12.00 12.97
C LEU A 39 1.57 12.70 11.71
N PRO A 40 2.14 13.92 11.83
CA PRO A 40 2.53 14.72 10.66
C PRO A 40 3.47 14.01 9.70
N PHE A 41 4.46 13.28 10.23
CA PHE A 41 5.38 12.49 9.41
C PHE A 41 4.66 11.38 8.63
N ALA A 42 3.78 10.64 9.29
CA ALA A 42 3.04 9.55 8.65
C ALA A 42 2.04 10.07 7.62
N LEU A 43 1.39 11.20 7.91
CA LEU A 43 0.50 11.89 6.98
C LEU A 43 1.26 12.32 5.73
N HIS A 44 2.40 13.00 5.90
CA HIS A 44 3.24 13.47 4.81
C HIS A 44 3.74 12.31 3.95
N TYR A 45 4.30 11.28 4.58
CA TYR A 45 4.77 10.09 3.87
C TYR A 45 3.65 9.38 3.09
N ALA A 46 2.48 9.21 3.70
CA ALA A 46 1.34 8.59 3.02
C ALA A 46 0.86 9.44 1.84
N ALA A 47 0.90 10.77 1.96
CA ALA A 47 0.59 11.69 0.87
C ALA A 47 1.62 11.59 -0.26
N GLU A 48 2.93 11.56 0.04
CA GLU A 48 3.98 11.35 -0.97
C GLU A 48 3.78 10.05 -1.75
N ARG A 49 3.44 8.95 -1.07
CA ARG A 49 3.16 7.67 -1.73
C ARG A 49 1.90 7.72 -2.59
N ALA A 50 0.88 8.48 -2.17
CA ALA A 50 -0.32 8.71 -2.97
C ALA A 50 -0.04 9.53 -4.23
N VAL A 51 0.82 10.55 -4.13
CA VAL A 51 1.26 11.36 -5.27
C VAL A 51 2.03 10.51 -6.28
N GLU A 52 3.04 9.76 -5.82
CA GLU A 52 3.81 8.87 -6.69
C GLU A 52 2.92 7.84 -7.42
N PHE A 53 1.93 7.28 -6.72
CA PHE A 53 0.94 6.40 -7.35
C PHE A 53 0.18 7.12 -8.47
N ALA A 54 -0.30 8.35 -8.22
CA ALA A 54 -1.05 9.12 -9.21
C ALA A 54 -0.20 9.43 -10.45
N GLU A 55 1.07 9.78 -10.26
CA GLU A 55 2.01 10.03 -11.35
C GLU A 55 2.27 8.78 -12.21
N ILE A 56 2.41 7.61 -11.57
CA ILE A 56 2.59 6.33 -12.28
C ILE A 56 1.34 5.98 -13.08
N VAL A 57 0.15 6.10 -12.49
CA VAL A 57 -1.11 5.81 -13.19
C VAL A 57 -1.29 6.76 -14.37
N PHE A 58 -1.02 8.05 -14.18
CA PHE A 58 -1.07 9.03 -15.27
C PHE A 58 -0.11 8.67 -16.41
N ASP A 59 1.14 8.32 -16.08
CA ASP A 59 2.12 7.90 -17.08
C ASP A 59 1.67 6.64 -17.83
N MET A 60 1.13 5.65 -17.12
CA MET A 60 0.60 4.43 -17.74
C MET A 60 -0.56 4.73 -18.69
N ASP A 61 -1.46 5.64 -18.30
CA ASP A 61 -2.57 6.07 -19.16
C ASP A 61 -2.03 6.78 -20.42
N ARG A 62 -1.02 7.65 -20.28
CA ARG A 62 -0.39 8.33 -21.43
C ARG A 62 0.39 7.37 -22.32
N GLU A 63 1.07 6.37 -21.77
CA GLU A 63 1.72 5.32 -22.53
C GLU A 63 0.72 4.54 -23.37
N PHE A 64 -0.44 4.23 -22.79
CA PHE A 64 -1.46 3.42 -23.43
C PHE A 64 -2.29 4.21 -24.46
N GLU A 65 -2.70 5.43 -24.13
CA GLU A 65 -3.57 6.25 -24.98
C GLU A 65 -2.82 6.93 -26.12
N ASP A 66 -1.63 7.45 -25.82
CA ASP A 66 -0.89 8.36 -26.72
C ASP A 66 0.41 7.72 -27.26
N GLU A 67 0.69 6.45 -26.90
CA GLU A 67 1.92 5.72 -27.25
C GLU A 67 3.22 6.48 -26.89
N LEU A 68 3.15 7.32 -25.84
CA LEU A 68 4.26 8.16 -25.44
C LEU A 68 5.38 7.34 -24.79
N ASP A 69 6.61 7.62 -25.25
CA ASP A 69 7.82 7.12 -24.62
C ASP A 69 8.07 7.80 -23.26
N TRP A 70 9.13 7.38 -22.55
CA TRP A 70 9.43 7.89 -21.22
C TRP A 70 9.56 9.41 -21.16
N ALA A 71 10.11 10.04 -22.20
CA ALA A 71 10.32 11.48 -22.25
C ALA A 71 9.01 12.21 -22.53
N GLY A 72 8.20 11.68 -23.44
CA GLY A 72 6.86 12.17 -23.74
C GLY A 72 5.94 12.13 -22.52
N ARG A 73 5.99 11.05 -21.73
CA ARG A 73 5.21 10.93 -20.48
C ARG A 73 5.65 11.95 -19.43
N ALA A 74 6.95 12.06 -19.20
CA ALA A 74 7.49 13.06 -18.29
C ALA A 74 7.07 14.48 -18.69
N GLN A 75 7.13 14.81 -19.98
CA GLN A 75 6.69 16.08 -20.51
C GLN A 75 5.17 16.28 -20.34
N ALA A 76 4.36 15.26 -20.64
CA ALA A 76 2.91 15.31 -20.48
C ALA A 76 2.51 15.57 -19.02
N ARG A 77 3.20 14.94 -18.06
CA ARG A 77 2.98 15.19 -16.62
C ARG A 77 3.32 16.64 -16.24
N CYS A 78 4.43 17.19 -16.73
CA CYS A 78 4.78 18.60 -16.46
C CYS A 78 3.74 19.61 -16.98
N TYR A 79 2.99 19.26 -18.02
CA TYR A 79 1.92 20.10 -18.58
C TYR A 79 0.51 19.71 -18.12
N ALA A 80 0.38 18.64 -17.33
CA ALA A 80 -0.91 18.14 -16.90
C ALA A 80 -1.58 19.14 -15.94
N PRO A 81 -2.87 19.47 -16.14
CA PRO A 81 -3.59 20.22 -15.13
C PRO A 81 -3.69 19.38 -13.85
N TYR A 82 -3.61 20.01 -12.67
CA TYR A 82 -3.66 19.31 -11.38
C TYR A 82 -4.87 18.38 -11.24
N ALA A 83 -6.01 18.79 -11.81
CA ALA A 83 -7.23 18.00 -11.82
C ALA A 83 -7.09 16.65 -12.56
N ALA A 84 -6.17 16.52 -13.51
CA ALA A 84 -5.86 15.25 -14.17
C ALA A 84 -5.15 14.30 -13.19
N LEU A 85 -4.13 14.79 -12.48
CA LEU A 85 -3.40 13.99 -11.48
C LEU A 85 -4.27 13.63 -10.26
N TYR A 86 -5.19 14.51 -9.85
CA TYR A 86 -6.14 14.21 -8.77
C TYR A 86 -7.02 13.00 -9.05
N ARG A 87 -7.40 12.79 -10.32
CA ARG A 87 -8.21 11.63 -10.73
C ARG A 87 -7.43 10.32 -10.63
N CYS A 88 -6.10 10.40 -10.69
CA CYS A 88 -5.20 9.26 -10.56
C CYS A 88 -4.88 8.93 -9.09
N LEU A 89 -5.30 9.75 -8.11
CA LEU A 89 -5.11 9.42 -6.70
C LEU A 89 -5.86 8.13 -6.32
N PRO A 90 -5.30 7.30 -5.43
CA PRO A 90 -5.96 6.08 -4.99
C PRO A 90 -7.37 6.37 -4.43
N PRO A 91 -8.40 5.62 -4.86
CA PRO A 91 -9.80 5.95 -4.51
C PRO A 91 -10.09 5.79 -3.01
N SER A 92 -9.38 4.90 -2.32
CA SER A 92 -9.61 4.54 -0.91
C SER A 92 -8.74 5.32 0.09
N LEU A 93 -8.17 6.46 -0.31
CA LEU A 93 -7.37 7.28 0.61
C LEU A 93 -8.20 7.83 1.76
N PRO A 94 -7.69 7.78 3.00
CA PRO A 94 -8.23 8.57 4.10
C PRO A 94 -8.23 10.06 3.73
N GLU A 95 -9.31 10.77 4.08
CA GLU A 95 -9.50 12.19 3.74
C GLU A 95 -8.31 13.09 4.09
N PRO A 96 -7.64 12.97 5.27
CA PRO A 96 -6.46 13.78 5.55
C PRO A 96 -5.32 13.56 4.56
N VAL A 97 -5.09 12.30 4.17
CA VAL A 97 -4.04 11.92 3.22
C VAL A 97 -4.39 12.42 1.82
N ARG A 98 -5.64 12.28 1.40
CA ARG A 98 -6.12 12.81 0.11
C ARG A 98 -5.90 14.31 0.01
N ARG A 99 -6.31 15.07 1.01
CA ARG A 99 -6.14 16.52 1.03
C ARG A 99 -4.67 16.95 0.99
N GLU A 100 -3.81 16.25 1.73
CA GLU A 100 -2.38 16.54 1.73
C GLU A 100 -1.73 16.19 0.37
N ALA A 101 -2.13 15.08 -0.25
CA ALA A 101 -1.67 14.71 -1.59
C ALA A 101 -2.13 15.70 -2.67
N GLU A 102 -3.39 16.14 -2.62
CA GLU A 102 -3.90 17.20 -3.50
C GLU A 102 -3.13 18.51 -3.31
N ARG A 103 -2.82 18.88 -2.06
CA ARG A 103 -1.97 20.04 -1.75
C ARG A 103 -0.59 19.90 -2.36
N MET A 104 0.06 18.74 -2.23
CA MET A 104 1.38 18.48 -2.81
C MET A 104 1.37 18.62 -4.33
N LEU A 105 0.40 17.99 -5.00
CA LEU A 105 0.24 18.07 -6.45
C LEU A 105 0.01 19.50 -6.94
N ALA A 106 -0.65 20.37 -6.16
CA ALA A 106 -0.86 21.77 -6.51
C ALA A 106 0.39 22.67 -6.34
N HIS A 107 1.42 22.23 -5.61
CA HIS A 107 2.59 23.06 -5.25
C HIS A 107 3.95 22.44 -5.66
N GLY A 108 3.95 21.25 -6.27
CA GLY A 108 5.13 20.62 -6.88
C GLY A 108 5.38 21.16 -8.28
#